data_AF-A0A6P2DZ36-F1
#
_entry.id   AF-A0A6P2DZ36-F1
#
_cell.length_a   1.000
_cell.length_b   1.000
_cell.length_c   1.000
_cell.angle_alpha   90.00
_cell.angle_beta   90.00
_cell.angle_gamma   90.00
#
_symmetry.space_group_name_H-M   'P 1'
#
loop_
_entity.id
_entity.type
_entity.pdbx_description
1 polymer ?
#
loop_
_entity_poly.entity_id
_entity_poly.type
_entity_poly.pdbx_seq_one_letter_code
_entity_poly.pdbx_strand_id
1 'polypeptide(L)' 'MRQATTSPAHLFIPSVANMANVRLIDVTDSNDVDYWTEAFGVSETELRLAVAAVGSSVQDVRDHLGK' A
#
# COMPACT_ATOMS: atom_id res chain seq x y z
N MET A 1 -26.95 28.16 5.49
CA MET A 1 -27.14 27.04 4.54
C MET A 1 -25.84 26.25 4.52
N ARG A 2 -25.68 25.23 5.38
CA ARG A 2 -25.79 23.78 5.10
C ARG A 2 -24.78 23.24 4.05
N GLN A 3 -23.65 22.71 4.59
CA GLN A 3 -22.89 21.46 4.27
C GLN A 3 -22.33 21.28 2.84
N ALA A 4 -21.17 20.65 2.59
CA ALA A 4 -20.44 19.61 3.31
C ALA A 4 -18.93 19.67 3.03
N THR A 5 -18.10 19.59 4.07
CA THR A 5 -16.65 19.36 3.94
C THR A 5 -16.38 17.89 4.19
N THR A 6 -16.69 17.05 3.19
CA THR A 6 -16.27 15.65 3.19
C THR A 6 -14.86 15.59 2.60
N SER A 7 -13.86 15.41 3.45
CA SER A 7 -12.84 14.38 3.24
C SER A 7 -11.97 14.33 4.52
N PRO A 8 -12.11 13.30 5.36
CA PRO A 8 -11.07 13.03 6.32
C PRO A 8 -9.91 12.47 5.49
N ALA A 9 -8.90 13.30 5.21
CA ALA A 9 -7.59 12.78 4.88
C ALA A 9 -7.15 11.99 6.13
N HIS A 10 -7.46 10.69 6.15
CA HIS A 10 -6.96 9.76 7.13
C HIS A 10 -5.46 9.76 6.92
N LEU A 11 -4.74 10.49 7.76
CA LEU A 11 -3.30 10.37 7.93
C LEU A 11 -3.06 8.91 8.29
N PHE A 12 -2.88 8.08 7.27
CA PHE A 12 -2.37 6.73 7.40
C PHE A 12 -0.92 6.90 7.82
N ILE A 13 -0.69 6.94 9.13
CA ILE A 13 0.64 6.87 9.71
C ILE A 13 1.01 5.38 9.65
N PRO A 14 1.89 4.94 8.74
CA PRO A 14 2.33 3.56 8.73
C PRO A 14 3.05 3.33 10.05
N SER A 15 2.69 2.23 10.70
CA SER A 15 3.21 1.80 12.00
C SER A 15 4.74 1.88 12.02
N VAL A 16 5.30 2.76 12.87
CA VAL A 16 6.74 2.99 13.06
C VAL A 16 7.48 1.81 13.72
N ALA A 17 6.93 0.60 13.63
CA ALA A 17 7.36 -0.56 14.40
C ALA A 17 7.93 -1.68 13.52
N ASN A 18 8.99 -1.45 12.73
CA ASN A 18 9.85 -2.56 12.27
C ASN A 18 11.21 -2.14 11.68
N MET A 19 12.03 -1.34 12.37
CA MET A 19 13.28 -0.78 11.81
C MET A 19 14.46 -1.76 11.65
N ALA A 20 14.25 -3.03 11.29
CA ALA A 20 15.36 -3.98 11.11
C ALA A 20 15.49 -4.63 9.71
N ASN A 21 14.47 -4.62 8.84
CA ASN A 21 14.55 -5.03 7.42
C ASN A 21 13.18 -4.83 6.71
N VAL A 22 12.65 -3.60 6.70
CA VAL A 22 11.39 -3.33 6.00
C VAL A 22 11.65 -3.38 4.49
N ARG A 23 11.08 -4.37 3.81
CA ARG A 23 11.01 -4.34 2.34
C ARG A 23 9.89 -3.39 1.93
N LEU A 24 10.22 -2.49 1.01
CA LEU A 24 9.27 -1.56 0.42
C LEU A 24 8.95 -1.99 -1.01
N ILE A 25 7.73 -1.71 -1.43
CA ILE A 25 7.22 -1.88 -2.80
C ILE A 25 7.39 -0.57 -3.53
N ASP A 26 8.19 -0.60 -4.59
CA ASP A 26 8.33 0.51 -5.53
C ASP A 26 7.41 0.30 -6.73
N VAL A 27 6.21 0.88 -6.67
CA VAL A 27 5.25 0.82 -7.79
C VAL A 27 5.68 1.64 -9.02
N THR A 28 6.79 2.38 -8.95
CA THR A 28 7.36 3.08 -10.11
C THR A 28 8.33 2.21 -10.91
N ASP A 29 8.89 1.17 -10.30
CA ASP A 29 9.70 0.17 -10.98
C ASP A 29 8.82 -0.97 -11.49
N SER A 30 8.72 -1.13 -12.81
CA SER A 30 7.93 -2.19 -13.43
C SER A 30 8.37 -3.60 -13.02
N ASN A 31 9.66 -3.84 -12.77
CA ASN A 31 10.12 -5.16 -12.33
C ASN A 31 9.66 -5.47 -10.90
N ASP A 32 9.62 -4.46 -10.04
CA ASP A 32 9.16 -4.62 -8.66
C ASP A 32 7.63 -4.83 -8.62
N VAL A 33 6.89 -4.11 -9.47
CA VAL A 33 5.45 -4.35 -9.70
C VAL A 33 5.20 -5.78 -10.19
N ASP A 34 5.91 -6.24 -11.22
CA ASP A 34 5.76 -7.60 -11.75
C ASP A 34 6.06 -8.65 -10.66
N TYR A 35 7.16 -8.47 -9.92
CA TYR A 35 7.52 -9.36 -8.82
C TYR A 35 6.45 -9.42 -7.73
N TRP A 36 5.92 -8.29 -7.28
CA TRP A 36 4.93 -8.25 -6.20
C TRP A 36 3.53 -8.65 -6.63
N THR A 37 3.15 -8.38 -7.89
CA THR A 37 1.88 -8.87 -8.46
C THR A 37 1.87 -10.40 -8.55
N GLU A 38 2.99 -11.01 -8.95
CA GLU A 38 3.16 -12.46 -8.92
C GLU A 38 3.20 -12.99 -7.48
N ALA A 39 3.97 -12.36 -6.58
CA ALA A 39 4.12 -12.81 -5.20
C ALA A 39 2.81 -12.78 -4.40
N PHE A 40 1.95 -11.77 -4.63
CA PHE A 40 0.64 -11.66 -3.99
C PHE A 40 -0.49 -12.31 -4.80
N GLY A 41 -0.26 -12.62 -6.08
CA GLY A 41 -1.28 -13.09 -7.00
C GLY A 41 -2.42 -12.08 -7.13
N VAL A 42 -2.07 -10.82 -7.40
CA VAL A 42 -3.00 -9.69 -7.61
C VAL A 42 -2.64 -8.96 -8.90
N SER A 43 -3.57 -8.17 -9.43
CA SER A 43 -3.27 -7.30 -10.57
C SER A 43 -2.40 -6.10 -10.15
N GLU A 44 -1.67 -5.51 -11.11
CA GLU A 44 -0.91 -4.28 -10.89
C GLU A 44 -1.80 -3.16 -10.31
N THR A 45 -3.02 -3.03 -10.81
CA THR A 45 -3.98 -2.04 -10.31
C THR A 45 -4.30 -2.26 -8.83
N GLU A 46 -4.55 -3.50 -8.42
CA GLU A 46 -4.81 -3.84 -7.01
C GLU A 46 -3.58 -3.55 -6.14
N LEU A 47 -2.38 -3.89 -6.62
CA LEU A 47 -1.14 -3.59 -5.92
C LEU A 47 -0.96 -2.08 -5.70
N ARG A 48 -1.15 -1.26 -6.76
CA ARG A 48 -1.04 0.20 -6.68
C ARG A 48 -2.10 0.81 -5.75
N LEU A 49 -3.33 0.29 -5.77
CA LEU A 49 -4.39 0.74 -4.87
C LEU A 49 -4.09 0.40 -3.42
N ALA A 50 -3.59 -0.81 -3.14
CA ALA A 50 -3.17 -1.21 -1.81
C ALA A 50 -2.02 -0.31 -1.30
N VAL A 51 -0.99 -0.11 -2.11
CA VAL A 51 0.14 0.79 -1.79
C VAL A 51 -0.34 2.23 -1.56
N ALA A 52 -1.31 2.72 -2.32
CA ALA A 52 -1.90 4.04 -2.09
C ALA A 52 -2.72 4.11 -0.78
N ALA A 53 -3.30 2.99 -0.34
CA ALA A 53 -4.12 2.90 0.87
C ALA A 53 -3.29 2.76 2.16
N VAL A 54 -2.21 1.96 2.11
CA VAL A 54 -1.40 1.60 3.30
C VAL A 54 0.08 1.93 3.20
N GLY A 55 0.50 2.60 2.13
CA GLY A 55 1.90 2.92 1.86
C GLY A 55 2.68 1.75 1.25
N SER A 56 3.96 1.99 0.97
CA SER A 56 4.84 1.04 0.27
C SER A 56 5.34 -0.13 1.13
N SER A 57 4.90 -0.27 2.38
CA SER A 57 5.36 -1.37 3.24
C SER A 57 4.80 -2.70 2.72
N VAL A 58 5.68 -3.66 2.37
CA VAL A 58 5.26 -5.00 1.92
C VAL A 58 4.33 -5.66 2.93
N GLN A 59 4.60 -5.47 4.21
CA GLN A 59 3.83 -6.09 5.29
C GLN A 59 2.43 -5.48 5.40
N ASP A 60 2.34 -4.15 5.37
CA ASP A 60 1.04 -3.48 5.44
C ASP A 60 0.20 -3.79 4.18
N VAL A 61 0.82 -3.80 3.00
CA VAL A 61 0.16 -4.16 1.73
C VAL A 61 -0.34 -5.60 1.77
N ARG A 62 0.47 -6.53 2.28
CA ARG A 62 0.09 -7.93 2.44
C ARG A 62 -1.09 -8.09 3.39
N ASP A 63 -1.05 -7.43 4.54
CA ASP A 63 -2.12 -7.45 5.54
C ASP A 63 -3.41 -6.83 4.97
N HIS A 64 -3.30 -5.76 4.19
CA HIS A 64 -4.43 -5.14 3.50
C HIS A 64 -5.07 -6.04 2.44
N LEU A 65 -4.24 -6.78 1.68
CA LEU A 65 -4.69 -7.71 0.64
C LEU A 65 -5.13 -9.08 1.19
N GLY A 66 -4.81 -9.39 2.45
CA GLY A 66 -5.11 -10.68 3.09
C GLY A 66 -4.28 -11.84 2.53
N LYS A 67 -2.99 -11.63 2.26
CA LYS A 67 -2.08 -12.58 1.56
C LYS A 67 -0.94 -13.12 2.43
#